data_AF-C5AYK2-F1
#
_entry.id   AF-C5AYK2-F1
#
_cell.length_a   1.000
_cell.length_b   1.000
_cell.length_c   1.000
_cell.angle_alpha   90.00
_cell.angle_beta   90.00
_cell.angle_gamma   90.00
#
_symmetry.space_group_name_H-M   'P 1'
#
loop_
_entity.id
_entity.type
_entity.pdbx_description
1 polymer ?
#
loop_
_entity_poly.entity_id
_entity_poly.type
_entity_poly.pdbx_seq_one_letter_code
_entity_poly.pdbx_strand_id
1 'polypeptide(L)'
;MTYFDELRDNAGEHFTEWLRALAAGESSARAAAWGLHLDLGGLSPAVAFERVAEAVDRYASVHRVLYAAACFGGPYDDEDAIESALPLMAVAVAEKAMTEGEREARLRARIVGRIREGSYDEADVDWLEIKAAGMSDAQVLDMEPFDGVGGIALGRRVVTCSTPVTDHWTRRIIEPGERHLLLRESVMGRETETRHSLLSAYLHVVAGDGGAAEFLEAYDEHIALAS
;
A
#
# COMPACT_ATOMS: atom_id res chain seq x y z
N MET A 1 -3.12 -0.59 -8.39
CA MET A 1 -3.60 -0.87 -7.03
C MET A 1 -4.99 -0.28 -6.87
N THR A 2 -5.94 -1.18 -6.75
CA THR A 2 -7.37 -0.95 -6.52
C THR A 2 -7.71 -1.31 -5.07
N TYR A 3 -8.90 -0.98 -4.58
CA TYR A 3 -9.33 -1.43 -3.25
C TYR A 3 -9.36 -2.96 -3.10
N PHE A 4 -9.56 -3.68 -4.21
CA PHE A 4 -9.50 -5.13 -4.21
C PHE A 4 -8.08 -5.66 -3.98
N ASP A 5 -7.07 -4.96 -4.51
CA ASP A 5 -5.66 -5.31 -4.32
C ASP A 5 -5.19 -5.06 -2.86
N GLU A 6 -5.94 -4.27 -2.10
CA GLU A 6 -5.67 -3.99 -0.68
C GLU A 6 -6.35 -4.99 0.28
N LEU A 7 -7.10 -5.98 -0.24
CA LEU A 7 -7.72 -7.03 0.58
C LEU A 7 -6.66 -7.99 1.13
N ARG A 8 -6.74 -8.29 2.43
CA ARG A 8 -5.80 -9.15 3.15
C ARG A 8 -6.46 -10.42 3.65
N ASP A 9 -5.68 -11.28 4.28
CA ASP A 9 -6.18 -12.45 5.01
C ASP A 9 -7.03 -13.35 4.10
N ASN A 10 -6.58 -13.55 2.86
CA ASN A 10 -7.26 -14.30 1.80
C ASN A 10 -8.65 -13.76 1.38
N ALA A 11 -9.08 -12.59 1.86
CA ALA A 11 -10.37 -12.00 1.51
C ALA A 11 -10.55 -11.81 -0.01
N GLY A 12 -9.48 -11.43 -0.72
CA GLY A 12 -9.50 -11.33 -2.18
C GLY A 12 -9.68 -12.68 -2.88
N GLU A 13 -9.07 -13.74 -2.34
CA GLU A 13 -9.22 -15.11 -2.86
C GLU A 13 -10.64 -15.62 -2.64
N HIS A 14 -11.16 -15.51 -1.42
CA HIS A 14 -12.53 -15.90 -1.08
C HIS A 14 -13.57 -15.13 -1.88
N PHE A 15 -13.36 -13.83 -2.11
CA PHE A 15 -14.23 -13.04 -2.98
C PHE A 15 -14.20 -13.55 -4.43
N THR A 16 -13.03 -13.90 -4.93
CA THR A 16 -12.88 -14.46 -6.27
C THR A 16 -13.55 -15.84 -6.38
N GLU A 17 -13.47 -16.67 -5.34
CA GLU A 17 -14.20 -17.95 -5.25
C GLU A 17 -15.70 -17.73 -5.24
N TRP A 18 -16.20 -16.77 -4.46
CA TRP A 18 -17.61 -16.40 -4.43
C TRP A 18 -18.10 -15.92 -5.81
N LEU A 19 -17.31 -15.12 -6.53
CA LEU A 19 -17.63 -14.72 -7.91
C LEU A 19 -17.66 -15.91 -8.88
N ARG A 20 -16.76 -16.89 -8.72
CA ARG A 20 -16.78 -18.13 -9.53
C ARG A 20 -18.02 -18.97 -9.23
N ALA A 21 -18.38 -19.12 -7.96
CA ALA A 21 -19.60 -19.81 -7.53
C ALA A 21 -20.86 -19.12 -8.07
N LEU A 22 -20.90 -17.78 -8.04
CA LEU A 22 -21.98 -16.99 -8.63
C LEU A 22 -22.10 -17.23 -10.13
N ALA A 23 -20.98 -17.24 -10.87
CA ALA A 23 -20.96 -17.53 -12.30
C ALA A 23 -21.38 -18.98 -12.64
N ALA A 24 -21.06 -19.94 -11.77
CA ALA A 24 -21.51 -21.32 -11.87
C ALA A 24 -23.01 -21.50 -11.51
N GLY A 25 -23.66 -20.44 -11.00
CA GLY A 25 -25.07 -20.45 -10.65
C GLY A 25 -25.38 -21.10 -9.30
N GLU A 26 -24.40 -21.19 -8.39
CA GLU A 26 -24.58 -21.76 -7.06
C GLU A 26 -25.62 -20.98 -6.23
N SER A 27 -26.51 -21.71 -5.57
CA SER A 27 -27.68 -21.12 -4.90
C SER A 27 -27.32 -20.17 -3.75
N SER A 28 -26.28 -20.48 -2.98
CA SER A 28 -25.81 -19.65 -1.86
C SER A 28 -25.23 -18.31 -2.34
N ALA A 29 -24.32 -18.35 -3.32
CA ALA A 29 -23.74 -17.15 -3.92
C ALA A 29 -24.80 -16.28 -4.60
N ARG A 30 -25.75 -16.91 -5.31
CA ARG A 30 -26.90 -16.21 -5.91
C ARG A 30 -27.82 -15.56 -4.88
N ALA A 31 -28.04 -16.20 -3.74
CA ALA A 31 -28.88 -15.63 -2.68
C ALA A 31 -28.28 -14.33 -2.12
N ALA A 32 -26.95 -14.31 -1.89
CA ALA A 32 -26.25 -13.11 -1.45
C ALA A 32 -26.33 -11.98 -2.50
N ALA A 33 -26.01 -12.28 -3.77
CA ALA A 33 -26.10 -11.30 -4.86
C ALA A 33 -27.53 -10.77 -5.06
N TRP A 34 -28.53 -11.64 -4.95
CA TRP A 34 -29.95 -11.26 -5.06
C TRP A 34 -30.38 -10.34 -3.91
N GLY A 35 -29.96 -10.64 -2.68
CA GLY A 35 -30.22 -9.80 -1.50
C GLY A 35 -29.60 -8.40 -1.61
N LEU A 36 -28.52 -8.27 -2.37
CA LEU A 36 -27.87 -6.99 -2.69
C LEU A 36 -28.39 -6.31 -3.96
N HIS A 37 -29.37 -6.92 -4.66
CA HIS A 37 -29.87 -6.45 -5.95
C HIS A 37 -28.78 -6.28 -7.01
N LEU A 38 -27.79 -7.18 -7.03
CA LEU A 38 -26.64 -7.11 -7.91
C LEU A 38 -26.74 -8.08 -9.09
N ASP A 39 -26.28 -7.61 -10.24
CA ASP A 39 -25.85 -8.43 -11.37
C ASP A 39 -24.36 -8.17 -11.60
N LEU A 40 -23.54 -9.18 -11.35
CA LEU A 40 -22.08 -9.11 -11.41
C LEU A 40 -21.49 -9.89 -12.60
N GLY A 41 -22.34 -10.39 -13.50
CA GLY A 41 -21.91 -11.22 -14.62
C GLY A 41 -20.85 -10.53 -15.50
N GLY A 42 -19.69 -11.19 -15.66
CA GLY A 42 -18.62 -10.73 -16.54
C GLY A 42 -17.81 -9.53 -16.03
N LEU A 43 -18.02 -9.10 -14.78
CA LEU A 43 -17.18 -8.07 -14.16
C LEU A 43 -15.85 -8.65 -13.67
N SER A 44 -14.79 -7.87 -13.77
CA SER A 44 -13.53 -8.15 -13.08
C SER A 44 -13.71 -8.10 -11.55
N PRO A 45 -12.92 -8.84 -10.75
CA PRO A 45 -13.02 -8.82 -9.29
C PRO A 45 -12.99 -7.41 -8.68
N ALA A 46 -12.10 -6.52 -9.13
CA ALA A 46 -12.02 -5.15 -8.62
C ALA A 46 -13.32 -4.35 -8.81
N VAL A 47 -13.89 -4.39 -10.01
CA VAL A 47 -15.17 -3.71 -10.31
C VAL A 47 -16.32 -4.37 -9.55
N ALA A 48 -16.33 -5.69 -9.43
CA ALA A 48 -17.35 -6.40 -8.67
C ALA A 48 -17.30 -6.05 -7.18
N PHE A 49 -16.09 -5.94 -6.60
CA PHE A 49 -15.88 -5.53 -5.21
C PHE A 49 -16.51 -4.16 -4.92
N GLU A 50 -16.23 -3.15 -5.76
CA GLU A 50 -16.80 -1.82 -5.60
C GLU A 50 -18.34 -1.83 -5.67
N ARG A 51 -18.92 -2.62 -6.59
CA ARG A 51 -20.38 -2.79 -6.68
C ARG A 51 -20.97 -3.45 -5.44
N VAL A 52 -20.29 -4.46 -4.89
CA VAL A 52 -20.70 -5.12 -3.65
C VAL A 52 -20.63 -4.16 -2.47
N ALA A 53 -19.54 -3.39 -2.34
CA ALA A 53 -19.40 -2.37 -1.30
C ALA A 53 -20.54 -1.33 -1.35
N GLU A 54 -20.85 -0.80 -2.54
CA GLU A 54 -21.95 0.14 -2.74
C GLU A 54 -23.32 -0.46 -2.40
N ALA A 55 -23.57 -1.70 -2.82
CA ALA A 55 -24.85 -2.36 -2.56
C ALA A 55 -25.03 -2.70 -1.08
N VAL A 56 -23.95 -3.11 -0.41
CA VAL A 56 -23.98 -3.37 1.03
C VAL A 56 -24.28 -2.09 1.81
N ASP A 57 -23.62 -0.97 1.49
CA ASP A 57 -23.92 0.32 2.11
C ASP A 57 -25.37 0.76 1.87
N ARG A 58 -25.85 0.62 0.63
CA ARG A 58 -27.17 1.10 0.22
C ARG A 58 -28.34 0.25 0.71
N TYR A 59 -28.21 -1.07 0.67
CA TYR A 59 -29.32 -2.00 0.86
C TYR A 59 -29.19 -2.85 2.13
N ALA A 60 -27.99 -2.96 2.69
CA ALA A 60 -27.70 -3.92 3.76
C ALA A 60 -26.80 -3.36 4.86
N SER A 61 -26.80 -2.05 5.12
CA SER A 61 -25.90 -1.41 6.08
C SER A 61 -25.95 -2.02 7.48
N VAL A 62 -27.15 -2.40 7.96
CA VAL A 62 -27.36 -3.08 9.26
C VAL A 62 -26.89 -4.54 9.24
N HIS A 63 -26.81 -5.15 8.06
CA HIS A 63 -26.41 -6.54 7.84
C HIS A 63 -25.04 -6.67 7.14
N ARG A 64 -24.22 -5.61 7.16
CA ARG A 64 -22.94 -5.58 6.43
C ARG A 64 -22.02 -6.74 6.75
N VAL A 65 -21.97 -7.16 8.03
CA VAL A 65 -21.15 -8.31 8.47
C VAL A 65 -21.64 -9.61 7.85
N LEU A 66 -22.95 -9.81 7.76
CA LEU A 66 -23.54 -11.00 7.14
C LEU A 66 -23.20 -11.09 5.65
N TYR A 67 -23.31 -9.96 4.93
CA TYR A 67 -22.97 -9.94 3.50
C TYR A 67 -21.45 -9.99 3.26
N ALA A 68 -20.65 -9.44 4.17
CA ALA A 68 -19.21 -9.61 4.13
C ALA A 68 -18.83 -11.09 4.34
N ALA A 69 -19.38 -11.76 5.35
CA ALA A 69 -19.21 -13.20 5.56
C ALA A 69 -19.58 -14.01 4.31
N ALA A 70 -20.76 -13.72 3.73
CA ALA A 70 -21.23 -14.43 2.55
C ALA A 70 -20.35 -14.25 1.30
N CYS A 71 -19.63 -13.13 1.17
CA CYS A 71 -18.81 -12.83 0.00
C CYS A 71 -17.31 -13.04 0.21
N PHE A 72 -16.82 -12.94 1.45
CA PHE A 72 -15.39 -12.89 1.78
C PHE A 72 -14.95 -13.94 2.82
N GLY A 73 -15.86 -14.58 3.55
CA GLY A 73 -15.50 -15.55 4.61
C GLY A 73 -15.04 -16.93 4.11
N GLY A 74 -15.17 -17.21 2.81
CA GLY A 74 -14.79 -18.52 2.27
C GLY A 74 -15.63 -19.69 2.82
N PRO A 75 -15.17 -20.94 2.69
CA PRO A 75 -15.93 -22.13 3.12
C PRO A 75 -16.04 -22.32 4.64
N TYR A 76 -15.29 -21.55 5.44
CA TYR A 76 -15.22 -21.69 6.90
C TYR A 76 -15.61 -20.43 7.68
N ASP A 77 -16.16 -19.40 7.03
CA ASP A 77 -16.43 -18.09 7.63
C ASP A 77 -15.18 -17.51 8.33
N ASP A 78 -14.08 -17.40 7.58
CA ASP A 78 -12.81 -16.82 7.99
C ASP A 78 -13.03 -15.39 8.53
N GLU A 79 -12.92 -15.24 9.85
CA GLU A 79 -13.19 -13.99 10.57
C GLU A 79 -12.19 -12.90 10.16
N ASP A 80 -10.92 -13.25 9.95
CA ASP A 80 -9.87 -12.31 9.57
C ASP A 80 -10.14 -11.75 8.16
N ALA A 81 -10.55 -12.60 7.22
CA ALA A 81 -10.94 -12.19 5.87
C ALA A 81 -12.13 -11.20 5.89
N ILE A 82 -13.11 -11.45 6.75
CA ILE A 82 -14.30 -10.61 6.91
C ILE A 82 -13.94 -9.26 7.52
N GLU A 83 -13.13 -9.27 8.59
CA GLU A 83 -12.65 -8.07 9.26
C GLU A 83 -11.75 -7.22 8.36
N SER A 84 -11.00 -7.84 7.46
CA SER A 84 -10.19 -7.18 6.43
C SER A 84 -11.05 -6.49 5.36
N ALA A 85 -12.11 -7.15 4.88
CA ALA A 85 -12.95 -6.62 3.81
C ALA A 85 -13.81 -5.43 4.25
N LEU A 86 -14.36 -5.45 5.47
CA LEU A 86 -15.34 -4.45 5.93
C LEU A 86 -14.83 -2.99 5.91
N PRO A 87 -13.63 -2.67 6.46
CA PRO A 87 -13.07 -1.32 6.37
C PRO A 87 -12.86 -0.87 4.93
N LEU A 88 -12.41 -1.78 4.06
CA LEU A 88 -12.13 -1.48 2.65
C LEU A 88 -13.40 -1.22 1.84
N MET A 89 -14.48 -1.94 2.12
CA MET A 89 -15.80 -1.63 1.56
C MET A 89 -16.27 -0.23 1.97
N ALA A 90 -16.09 0.14 3.24
CA ALA A 90 -16.45 1.47 3.72
C ALA A 90 -15.61 2.57 3.06
N VAL A 91 -14.31 2.34 2.86
CA VAL A 91 -13.40 3.24 2.15
C VAL A 91 -13.83 3.40 0.69
N ALA A 92 -14.10 2.31 -0.03
CA ALA A 92 -14.51 2.34 -1.43
C ALA A 92 -15.77 3.19 -1.65
N VAL A 93 -16.74 3.10 -0.73
CA VAL A 93 -17.97 3.92 -0.78
C VAL A 93 -17.67 5.39 -0.43
N ALA A 94 -16.90 5.64 0.62
CA ALA A 94 -16.60 6.99 1.09
C ALA A 94 -15.77 7.80 0.06
N GLU A 95 -14.90 7.14 -0.69
CA GLU A 95 -13.97 7.76 -1.63
C GLU A 95 -14.52 7.86 -3.07
N LYS A 96 -15.73 7.35 -3.33
CA LYS A 96 -16.35 7.33 -4.66
C LYS A 96 -16.46 8.69 -5.33
N ALA A 97 -16.77 9.73 -4.54
CA ALA A 97 -16.94 11.10 -5.05
C ALA A 97 -15.62 11.89 -5.09
N MET A 98 -14.52 11.31 -4.62
CA MET A 98 -13.22 11.99 -4.58
C MET A 98 -12.57 12.02 -5.98
N THR A 99 -11.70 13.01 -6.16
CA THR A 99 -10.82 13.07 -7.33
C THR A 99 -9.74 11.99 -7.26
N GLU A 100 -9.12 11.69 -8.40
CA GLU A 100 -8.03 10.71 -8.44
C GLU A 100 -6.84 11.11 -7.56
N GLY A 101 -6.50 12.40 -7.51
CA GLY A 101 -5.42 12.90 -6.66
C GLY A 101 -5.72 12.74 -5.16
N GLU A 102 -6.97 12.91 -4.75
CA GLU A 102 -7.40 12.69 -3.35
C GLU A 102 -7.38 11.21 -2.98
N ARG A 103 -7.86 10.33 -3.87
CA ARG A 103 -7.76 8.87 -3.69
C ARG A 103 -6.31 8.41 -3.58
N GLU A 104 -5.44 8.91 -4.45
CA GLU A 104 -4.01 8.59 -4.40
C GLU A 104 -3.36 9.06 -3.08
N ALA A 105 -3.70 10.25 -2.59
CA ALA A 105 -3.19 10.74 -1.31
C ALA A 105 -3.66 9.89 -0.12
N ARG A 106 -4.93 9.44 -0.14
CA ARG A 106 -5.51 8.55 0.87
C ARG A 106 -4.88 7.16 0.83
N LEU A 107 -4.72 6.59 -0.36
CA LEU A 107 -4.04 5.31 -0.57
C LEU A 107 -2.60 5.38 -0.03
N ARG A 108 -1.85 6.42 -0.38
CA ARG A 108 -0.50 6.66 0.16
C ARG A 108 -0.52 6.68 1.69
N ALA A 109 -1.45 7.41 2.30
CA ALA A 109 -1.55 7.47 3.76
C ALA A 109 -1.86 6.10 4.39
N ARG A 110 -2.71 5.28 3.76
CA ARG A 110 -2.99 3.91 4.22
C ARG A 110 -1.76 3.01 4.12
N ILE A 111 -1.08 2.99 2.97
CA ILE A 111 0.14 2.22 2.75
C ILE A 111 1.19 2.59 3.81
N VAL A 112 1.42 3.89 4.02
CA VAL A 112 2.38 4.39 5.02
C VAL A 112 1.98 4.01 6.44
N GLY A 113 0.68 4.05 6.76
CA GLY A 113 0.15 3.55 8.03
C GLY A 113 0.49 2.06 8.26
N ARG A 114 0.31 1.23 7.23
CA ARG A 114 0.60 -0.21 7.27
C ARG A 114 2.10 -0.49 7.42
N ILE A 115 2.95 0.34 6.81
CA ILE A 115 4.41 0.28 7.01
C ILE A 115 4.77 0.54 8.48
N ARG A 116 4.22 1.60 9.08
CA ARG A 116 4.46 1.91 10.51
C ARG A 116 3.98 0.83 11.46
N GLU A 117 2.87 0.18 11.11
CA GLU A 117 2.30 -0.92 11.90
C GLU A 117 3.01 -2.25 11.67
N GLY A 118 3.91 -2.34 10.67
CA GLY A 118 4.56 -3.58 10.27
C GLY A 118 3.63 -4.58 9.59
N SER A 119 2.47 -4.13 9.12
CA SER A 119 1.44 -4.96 8.48
C SER A 119 1.45 -4.87 6.95
N TYR A 120 2.40 -4.18 6.35
CA TYR A 120 2.51 -4.02 4.89
C TYR A 120 2.88 -5.33 4.17
N ASP A 121 2.61 -5.37 2.86
CA ASP A 121 2.94 -6.49 1.97
C ASP A 121 3.81 -6.05 0.78
N GLU A 122 4.11 -6.98 -0.12
CA GLU A 122 4.91 -6.71 -1.32
C GLU A 122 4.22 -5.71 -2.26
N ALA A 123 2.88 -5.75 -2.37
CA ALA A 123 2.13 -4.85 -3.24
C ALA A 123 2.20 -3.39 -2.73
N ASP A 124 2.20 -3.20 -1.41
CA ASP A 124 2.42 -1.92 -0.75
C ASP A 124 3.80 -1.32 -1.14
N VAL A 125 4.85 -2.14 -1.09
CA VAL A 125 6.23 -1.72 -1.44
C VAL A 125 6.36 -1.44 -2.93
N ASP A 126 5.89 -2.35 -3.78
CA ASP A 126 5.90 -2.20 -5.24
C ASP A 126 5.21 -0.92 -5.68
N TRP A 127 4.06 -0.61 -5.08
CA TRP A 127 3.34 0.63 -5.39
C TRP A 127 4.18 1.87 -5.06
N LEU A 128 4.83 1.88 -3.89
CA LEU A 128 5.70 2.98 -3.49
C LEU A 128 6.95 3.08 -4.36
N GLU A 129 7.57 1.97 -4.75
CA GLU A 129 8.74 1.95 -5.61
C GLU A 129 8.42 2.48 -7.01
N ILE A 130 7.27 2.11 -7.58
CA ILE A 130 6.78 2.66 -8.86
C ILE A 130 6.61 4.18 -8.76
N LYS A 131 6.03 4.66 -7.64
CA LYS A 131 5.80 6.09 -7.43
C LYS A 131 7.10 6.85 -7.18
N ALA A 132 8.02 6.26 -6.43
CA ALA A 132 9.35 6.78 -6.17
C ALA A 132 10.18 6.90 -7.46
N ALA A 133 10.14 5.90 -8.33
CA ALA A 133 10.80 5.92 -9.63
C ALA A 133 10.31 7.07 -10.54
N GLY A 134 9.06 7.50 -10.35
CA GLY A 134 8.48 8.66 -11.04
C GLY A 134 8.95 10.02 -10.54
N MET A 135 9.73 10.10 -9.45
CA MET A 135 10.19 11.38 -8.91
C MET A 135 11.19 12.07 -9.84
N SER A 136 11.00 13.38 -10.01
CA SER A 136 11.99 14.25 -10.64
C SER A 136 13.17 14.51 -9.70
N ASP A 137 14.33 14.84 -10.27
CA ASP A 137 15.51 15.19 -9.47
C ASP A 137 15.24 16.36 -8.51
N ALA A 138 14.43 17.33 -8.94
CA ALA A 138 14.03 18.45 -8.09
C ALA A 138 13.31 17.97 -6.83
N GLN A 139 12.32 17.08 -6.97
CA GLN A 139 11.59 16.52 -5.83
C GLN A 139 12.51 15.70 -4.92
N VAL A 140 13.45 14.94 -5.48
CA VAL A 140 14.40 14.16 -4.67
C VAL A 140 15.31 15.10 -3.86
N LEU A 141 15.70 16.24 -4.43
CA LEU A 141 16.53 17.25 -3.77
C LEU A 141 15.80 18.00 -2.66
N ASP A 142 14.47 17.99 -2.64
CA ASP A 142 13.64 18.58 -1.57
C ASP A 142 13.65 17.72 -0.28
N MET A 143 14.29 16.54 -0.30
CA MET A 143 14.47 15.72 0.89
C MET A 143 15.32 16.45 1.92
N GLU A 144 14.74 16.73 3.08
CA GLU A 144 15.38 17.39 4.21
C GLU A 144 15.44 16.43 5.40
N PRO A 145 16.43 15.53 5.45
CA PRO A 145 16.52 14.54 6.53
C PRO A 145 16.88 15.12 7.90
N PHE A 146 16.88 16.45 8.05
CA PHE A 146 17.39 17.15 9.23
C PHE A 146 16.25 17.86 9.97
N ASP A 147 16.21 17.68 11.29
CA ASP A 147 15.42 18.48 12.23
C ASP A 147 16.16 19.73 12.74
N GLY A 148 17.38 19.96 12.23
CA GLY A 148 18.15 21.21 12.40
C GLY A 148 19.14 21.22 13.58
N VAL A 149 19.30 20.13 14.33
CA VAL A 149 20.20 20.13 15.51
C VAL A 149 21.56 19.50 15.19
N GLY A 150 22.56 20.35 14.91
CA GLY A 150 23.99 19.95 14.91
C GLY A 150 24.53 19.35 13.60
N GLY A 151 23.70 19.24 12.56
CA GLY A 151 24.11 18.87 11.20
C GLY A 151 24.11 20.07 10.25
N ILE A 152 25.19 20.24 9.47
CA ILE A 152 25.26 21.23 8.39
C ILE A 152 25.30 20.48 7.06
N ALA A 153 24.32 20.73 6.18
CA ALA A 153 24.37 20.23 4.81
C ALA A 153 25.49 20.94 4.03
N LEU A 154 26.48 20.18 3.57
CA LEU A 154 27.60 20.68 2.75
C LEU A 154 27.28 20.61 1.26
N GLY A 155 26.47 19.64 0.86
CA GLY A 155 26.02 19.50 -0.52
C GLY A 155 25.04 18.35 -0.69
N ARG A 156 24.22 18.44 -1.74
CA ARG A 156 23.30 17.38 -2.16
C ARG A 156 23.25 17.31 -3.67
N ARG A 157 23.10 16.10 -4.20
CA ARG A 157 22.95 15.86 -5.64
C ARG A 157 22.29 14.51 -5.89
N VAL A 158 21.54 14.41 -6.98
CA VAL A 158 21.07 13.12 -7.50
C VAL A 158 22.17 12.52 -8.37
N VAL A 159 22.49 11.26 -8.13
CA VAL A 159 23.56 10.53 -8.82
C VAL A 159 23.13 9.10 -9.09
N THR A 160 23.93 8.38 -9.88
CA THR A 160 23.86 6.93 -10.05
C THR A 160 25.14 6.30 -9.51
N CYS A 161 25.06 5.06 -9.01
CA CYS A 161 26.23 4.30 -8.57
C CYS A 161 26.66 3.29 -9.66
N SER A 162 27.95 2.97 -9.70
CA SER A 162 28.49 1.90 -10.57
C SER A 162 28.62 0.55 -9.86
N THR A 163 28.42 0.53 -8.54
CA THR A 163 28.44 -0.65 -7.67
C THR A 163 27.26 -0.56 -6.72
N PRO A 164 26.73 -1.69 -6.21
CA PRO A 164 25.67 -1.67 -5.22
C PRO A 164 26.07 -0.83 -4.00
N VAL A 165 25.14 -0.04 -3.49
CA VAL A 165 25.32 0.78 -2.28
C VAL A 165 24.10 0.64 -1.39
N THR A 166 24.29 0.76 -0.08
CA THR A 166 23.20 0.60 0.89
C THR A 166 22.54 1.94 1.16
N ASP A 167 21.22 1.97 1.10
CA ASP A 167 20.41 3.10 1.53
C ASP A 167 20.59 3.38 3.04
N HIS A 168 20.66 4.65 3.41
CA HIS A 168 20.95 5.03 4.78
C HIS A 168 19.79 4.78 5.76
N TRP A 169 18.54 4.81 5.28
CA TRP A 169 17.34 4.70 6.15
C TRP A 169 16.67 3.34 6.04
N THR A 170 16.26 2.96 4.83
CA THR A 170 15.64 1.68 4.52
C THR A 170 16.60 0.49 4.57
N ARG A 171 17.92 0.74 4.54
CA ARG A 171 18.98 -0.28 4.41
C ARG A 171 18.91 -1.18 3.18
N ARG A 172 17.95 -0.94 2.29
CA ARG A 172 17.83 -1.67 1.02
C ARG A 172 19.03 -1.37 0.13
N ILE A 173 19.34 -2.33 -0.73
CA ILE A 173 20.39 -2.17 -1.73
C ILE A 173 19.86 -1.26 -2.85
N ILE A 174 20.67 -0.26 -3.19
CA ILE A 174 20.53 0.57 -4.37
C ILE A 174 21.43 -0.05 -5.44
N GLU A 175 20.81 -0.55 -6.50
CA GLU A 175 21.51 -1.29 -7.54
C GLU A 175 22.31 -0.36 -8.48
N PRO A 176 23.35 -0.89 -9.15
CA PRO A 176 24.11 -0.12 -10.14
C PRO A 176 23.20 0.50 -11.21
N GLY A 177 23.42 1.78 -11.49
CA GLY A 177 22.63 2.54 -12.46
C GLY A 177 21.36 3.16 -11.87
N GLU A 178 20.96 2.80 -10.66
CA GLU A 178 19.81 3.43 -10.01
C GLU A 178 20.13 4.84 -9.53
N ARG A 179 19.19 5.74 -9.79
CA ARG A 179 19.22 7.11 -9.29
C ARG A 179 18.99 7.10 -7.78
N HIS A 180 19.78 7.89 -7.06
CA HIS A 180 19.62 8.09 -5.63
C HIS A 180 20.17 9.46 -5.22
N LEU A 181 19.76 9.92 -4.06
CA LEU A 181 20.27 11.14 -3.45
C LEU A 181 21.58 10.84 -2.73
N LEU A 182 22.61 11.62 -3.05
CA LEU A 182 23.85 11.69 -2.28
C LEU A 182 23.84 12.95 -1.43
N LEU A 183 23.95 12.79 -0.12
CA LEU A 183 24.07 13.88 0.83
C LEU A 183 25.46 13.89 1.43
N ARG A 184 26.08 15.08 1.41
CA ARG A 184 27.30 15.37 2.16
C ARG A 184 26.96 16.32 3.30
N GLU A 185 27.39 15.96 4.49
CA GLU A 185 27.01 16.60 5.73
C GLU A 185 28.20 16.74 6.65
N SER A 186 28.15 17.73 7.55
CA SER A 186 29.06 17.87 8.68
C SER A 186 28.28 17.69 9.97
N VAL A 187 28.57 16.61 10.69
CA VAL A 187 27.95 16.27 11.97
C VAL A 187 29.02 16.38 13.06
N MET A 188 28.81 17.29 14.02
CA MET A 188 29.80 17.57 15.08
C MET A 188 31.21 17.85 14.55
N GLY A 189 31.31 18.51 13.39
CA GLY A 189 32.58 18.86 12.74
C GLY A 189 33.26 17.72 11.96
N ARG A 190 32.58 16.58 11.77
CA ARG A 190 33.04 15.49 10.91
C ARG A 190 32.20 15.42 9.64
N GLU A 191 32.85 15.33 8.49
CA GLU A 191 32.14 15.14 7.23
C GLU A 191 31.68 13.68 7.08
N THR A 192 30.40 13.50 6.76
CA THR A 192 29.79 12.21 6.42
C THR A 192 29.12 12.28 5.05
N GLU A 193 29.03 11.12 4.39
CA GLU A 193 28.31 10.95 3.13
C GLU A 193 27.24 9.88 3.34
N THR A 194 25.98 10.23 3.08
CA THR A 194 24.85 9.31 3.16
C THR A 194 24.16 9.21 1.80
N ARG A 195 23.58 8.03 1.54
CA ARG A 195 22.91 7.70 0.27
C ARG A 195 21.46 7.36 0.57
N HIS A 196 20.55 7.94 -0.20
CA HIS A 196 19.11 7.76 -0.04
C HIS A 196 18.48 7.35 -1.37
N SER A 197 17.88 6.17 -1.44
CA SER A 197 17.13 5.62 -2.55
C SER A 197 15.95 6.54 -2.87
N LEU A 198 15.38 6.37 -4.07
CA LEU A 198 14.17 7.11 -4.42
C LEU A 198 13.01 6.76 -3.50
N LEU A 199 12.94 5.53 -2.99
CA LEU A 199 11.91 5.10 -2.02
C LEU A 199 12.04 5.89 -0.72
N SER A 200 13.26 5.99 -0.18
CA SER A 200 13.55 6.81 1.01
C SER A 200 13.17 8.28 0.80
N ALA A 201 13.55 8.86 -0.35
CA ALA A 201 13.20 10.22 -0.71
C ALA A 201 11.68 10.42 -0.88
N TYR A 202 10.97 9.44 -1.47
CA TYR A 202 9.52 9.48 -1.66
C TYR A 202 8.78 9.48 -0.32
N LEU A 203 9.15 8.57 0.58
CA LEU A 203 8.57 8.49 1.93
C LEU A 203 8.77 9.81 2.69
N HIS A 204 9.95 10.42 2.57
CA HIS A 204 10.21 11.71 3.19
C HIS A 204 9.42 12.87 2.57
N VAL A 205 9.60 13.09 1.27
CA VAL A 205 9.16 14.32 0.58
C VAL A 205 7.67 14.28 0.25
N VAL A 206 7.18 13.13 -0.24
CA VAL A 206 5.82 13.01 -0.77
C VAL A 206 4.89 12.41 0.27
N ALA A 207 5.33 11.38 1.00
CA ALA A 207 4.53 10.81 2.07
C ALA A 207 4.59 11.63 3.36
N GLY A 208 5.58 12.51 3.52
CA GLY A 208 5.74 13.34 4.71
C GLY A 208 6.14 12.53 5.95
N ASP A 209 6.77 11.37 5.73
CA ASP A 209 7.04 10.38 6.74
C ASP A 209 8.37 9.66 6.50
N GLY A 210 9.47 10.36 6.76
CA GLY A 210 10.81 9.76 6.72
C GLY A 210 10.98 8.59 7.70
N GLY A 211 10.24 8.59 8.81
CA GLY A 211 10.32 7.54 9.83
C GLY A 211 9.80 6.18 9.35
N ALA A 212 8.84 6.15 8.41
CA ALA A 212 8.39 4.90 7.80
C ALA A 212 9.52 4.14 7.10
N ALA A 213 10.55 4.83 6.61
CA ALA A 213 11.68 4.20 5.94
C ALA A 213 12.45 3.24 6.86
N GLU A 214 12.53 3.52 8.16
CA GLU A 214 13.23 2.68 9.14
C GLU A 214 12.51 1.34 9.39
N PHE A 215 11.21 1.25 9.12
CA PHE A 215 10.42 0.02 9.29
C PHE A 215 10.53 -0.94 8.09
N LEU A 216 11.09 -0.46 6.98
CA LEU A 216 11.39 -1.31 5.82
C LEU A 216 12.61 -2.21 6.06
N GLU A 217 13.47 -1.87 7.03
CA GLU A 217 14.62 -2.69 7.44
C GLU A 217 14.19 -4.00 8.13
N ALA A 218 13.09 -3.97 8.90
CA ALA A 218 12.68 -5.08 9.77
C ALA A 218 12.06 -6.29 9.04
N TYR A 219 11.57 -6.12 7.81
CA TYR A 219 10.83 -7.17 7.11
C TYR A 219 11.73 -8.14 6.34
N ASP A 220 12.89 -7.70 5.84
CA ASP A 220 13.85 -8.60 5.20
C ASP A 220 14.36 -9.67 6.18
N GLU A 221 14.52 -9.35 7.47
CA GLU A 221 14.90 -10.35 8.49
C GLU A 221 13.74 -11.33 8.80
N HIS A 222 12.49 -10.86 8.83
CA HIS A 222 11.33 -11.70 9.15
C HIS A 222 10.87 -12.58 7.97
N ILE A 223 10.96 -12.10 6.72
CA ILE A 223 10.75 -12.95 5.53
C ILE A 223 11.85 -14.00 5.40
N ALA A 224 13.13 -13.62 5.57
CA ALA A 224 14.25 -14.55 5.43
C ALA A 224 14.23 -15.69 6.48
N LEU A 225 13.56 -15.48 7.62
CA LEU A 225 13.35 -16.51 8.64
C LEU A 225 12.11 -17.39 8.39
N ALA A 226 11.21 -16.97 7.50
CA ALA A 226 9.99 -17.70 7.15
C ALA A 226 10.12 -18.53 5.85
N SER A 227 11.19 -18.32 5.07
CA SER A 227 11.58 -19.10 3.87
C SER A 227 12.56 -20.22 4.18
#